data_AF-A0A9D6LBF7-F1
#
_entry.id   AF-A0A9D6LBF7-F1
#
_cell.length_a   1.000
_cell.length_b   1.000
_cell.length_c   1.000
_cell.angle_alpha   90.00
_cell.angle_beta   90.00
_cell.angle_gamma   90.00
#
_symmetry.space_group_name_H-M   'P 1'
#
loop_
_entity.id
_entity.type
_entity.pdbx_description
1 polymer ?
#
loop_
_entity_poly.entity_id
_entity_poly.type
_entity_poly.pdbx_seq_one_letter_code
_entity_poly.pdbx_strand_id
1 'polypeptide(L)'
;MWMHSPFVDLALIGYSWVPLYLVYAFLALALPGFVCDAESQLACPAAVQALIALTLFVNRMHRHYSLGLAYGDREVFARHRAIFVWTPVVALLLVAPGVAYHALPYGSARTALVAFYSLVTAVSGVWQVYHTIMQKYGFLRIYSSKLGHGEARVERHLFFSWLAVVIAGSAFRYAGMGARIISYGPPEIQFLTRWLPYLKPASLALLAPALGYAGWFTWKWLSCELENYRPESIPKLLFALSVALIMACFAHSLLVGVLVLGFSHAFEYSVFVNVYAQRKYGVKLGATFLGNALLVALMLGLTNVFAHGSVRPWGLLIAYAVFTGLLHFLYDGLLWKVSRGKILLLAIASCAALSA
;
A
#
# COMPACT_ATOMS: atom_id res chain seq x y z
N MET A 1 22.74 -11.47 9.42
CA MET A 1 22.27 -10.94 10.71
C MET A 1 20.78 -10.67 10.61
N TRP A 2 19.99 -11.25 11.50
CA TRP A 2 18.52 -11.10 11.53
C TRP A 2 18.12 -9.79 12.24
N MET A 3 17.03 -9.15 11.83
CA MET A 3 16.41 -8.00 12.51
C MET A 3 15.95 -8.39 13.90
N HIS A 4 15.21 -9.50 14.01
CA HIS A 4 14.74 -10.04 15.29
C HIS A 4 15.20 -11.49 15.48
N SER A 5 14.70 -12.41 14.66
CA SER A 5 15.05 -13.83 14.68
C SER A 5 14.77 -14.45 13.31
N PRO A 6 15.38 -15.59 12.96
CA PRO A 6 15.13 -16.23 11.66
C PRO A 6 13.64 -16.44 11.36
N PHE A 7 12.89 -16.90 12.37
CA PHE A 7 11.46 -17.15 12.22
C PHE A 7 10.67 -15.85 11.96
N VAL A 8 10.87 -14.79 12.75
CA VAL A 8 10.13 -13.54 12.58
C VAL A 8 10.44 -12.90 11.23
N ASP A 9 11.72 -12.82 10.90
CA ASP A 9 12.19 -12.18 9.68
C ASP A 9 11.75 -12.94 8.41
N LEU A 10 11.80 -14.28 8.41
CA LEU A 10 11.38 -15.08 7.25
C LEU A 10 9.87 -15.23 7.17
N ALA A 11 9.23 -15.75 8.23
CA ALA A 11 7.84 -16.17 8.17
C ALA A 11 6.88 -14.98 8.31
N LEU A 12 7.22 -13.99 9.14
CA LEU A 12 6.30 -12.91 9.48
C LEU A 12 6.60 -11.59 8.75
N ILE A 13 7.85 -11.40 8.31
CA ILE A 13 8.23 -10.22 7.55
C ILE A 13 8.35 -10.59 6.07
N GLY A 14 9.40 -11.31 5.68
CA GLY A 14 9.70 -11.61 4.28
C GLY A 14 8.57 -12.33 3.55
N TYR A 15 8.16 -13.51 4.01
CA TYR A 15 7.27 -14.43 3.28
C TYR A 15 5.87 -14.53 3.91
N SER A 16 5.44 -13.53 4.66
CA SER A 16 4.12 -13.49 5.32
C SER A 16 2.94 -13.64 4.36
N TRP A 17 3.14 -13.31 3.08
CA TRP A 17 2.14 -13.40 2.04
C TRP A 17 2.02 -14.79 1.40
N VAL A 18 2.99 -15.68 1.59
CA VAL A 18 3.01 -17.01 0.96
C VAL A 18 1.77 -17.83 1.32
N PRO A 19 1.33 -17.91 2.60
CA PRO A 19 0.10 -18.62 2.93
C PRO A 19 -1.12 -18.11 2.15
N LEU A 20 -1.26 -16.79 1.99
CA LEU A 20 -2.35 -16.19 1.23
C LEU A 20 -2.29 -16.61 -0.25
N TYR A 21 -1.09 -16.56 -0.85
CA TYR A 21 -0.88 -16.99 -2.24
C TYR A 21 -1.16 -18.49 -2.43
N LEU A 22 -0.70 -19.34 -1.51
CA LEU A 22 -0.92 -20.78 -1.58
C LEU A 22 -2.41 -21.14 -1.47
N VAL A 23 -3.16 -20.46 -0.59
CA VAL A 23 -4.62 -20.63 -0.52
C VAL A 23 -5.27 -20.22 -1.84
N TYR A 24 -4.88 -19.08 -2.41
CA TYR A 24 -5.38 -18.66 -3.72
C TYR A 24 -5.06 -19.69 -4.82
N ALA A 25 -3.81 -20.14 -4.90
CA ALA A 25 -3.35 -21.10 -5.91
C ALA A 25 -4.04 -22.46 -5.77
N PHE A 26 -4.19 -22.95 -4.54
CA PHE A 26 -4.93 -24.17 -4.25
C PHE A 26 -6.38 -24.06 -4.71
N LEU A 27 -7.07 -22.97 -4.37
CA LEU A 27 -8.46 -22.77 -4.78
C LEU A 27 -8.59 -22.62 -6.31
N ALA A 28 -7.62 -21.98 -6.96
CA ALA A 28 -7.57 -21.87 -8.42
C ALA A 28 -7.43 -23.23 -9.11
N LEU A 29 -6.74 -24.18 -8.49
CA LEU A 29 -6.61 -25.56 -8.98
C LEU A 29 -7.84 -26.43 -8.63
N ALA A 30 -8.39 -26.25 -7.43
CA ALA A 30 -9.46 -27.10 -6.90
C ALA A 30 -10.85 -26.76 -7.46
N LEU A 31 -11.05 -25.52 -7.93
CA LEU A 31 -12.35 -25.02 -8.36
C LEU A 31 -12.26 -24.52 -9.82
N PRO A 32 -12.72 -25.32 -10.81
CA PRO A 32 -12.78 -24.88 -12.21
C PRO A 32 -13.59 -23.59 -12.33
N GLY A 33 -13.02 -22.56 -12.98
CA GLY A 33 -13.64 -21.23 -13.08
C GLY A 33 -13.39 -20.31 -11.87
N PHE A 34 -12.51 -20.69 -10.94
CA PHE A 34 -12.16 -19.86 -9.77
C PHE A 34 -11.35 -18.61 -10.10
N VAL A 35 -10.60 -18.65 -11.20
CA VAL A 35 -9.84 -17.49 -11.64
C VAL A 35 -10.83 -16.38 -11.98
N CYS A 36 -10.82 -15.31 -11.19
CA CYS A 36 -11.48 -14.07 -11.55
C CYS A 36 -10.70 -13.44 -12.69
N ASP A 37 -10.80 -14.03 -13.88
CA ASP A 37 -10.46 -13.31 -15.09
C ASP A 37 -11.46 -12.18 -15.19
N ALA A 38 -10.99 -10.95 -15.40
CA ALA A 38 -11.90 -9.83 -15.62
C ALA A 38 -12.88 -10.10 -16.79
N GLU A 39 -12.68 -11.16 -17.60
CA GLU A 39 -13.56 -11.64 -18.66
C GLU A 39 -14.83 -12.38 -18.19
N SER A 40 -14.86 -13.07 -17.05
CA SER A 40 -16.04 -13.79 -16.58
C SER A 40 -16.91 -12.90 -15.66
N GLN A 41 -18.04 -12.43 -16.19
CA GLN A 41 -19.02 -11.60 -15.46
C GLN A 41 -19.69 -12.30 -14.25
N LEU A 42 -19.49 -13.61 -14.08
CA LEU A 42 -20.13 -14.36 -13.01
C LEU A 42 -19.27 -14.32 -11.75
N ALA A 43 -19.79 -13.59 -10.74
CA ALA A 43 -19.49 -13.72 -9.32
C ALA A 43 -18.12 -14.34 -9.00
N CYS A 44 -17.13 -13.50 -8.66
CA CYS A 44 -15.92 -14.01 -8.02
C CYS A 44 -16.33 -15.02 -6.95
N PRO A 45 -15.78 -16.25 -6.93
CA PRO A 45 -16.17 -17.26 -5.98
C PRO A 45 -16.14 -16.68 -4.56
N ALA A 46 -17.08 -17.10 -3.70
CA ALA A 46 -17.15 -16.59 -2.33
C ALA A 46 -15.78 -16.66 -1.61
N ALA A 47 -14.96 -17.65 -1.94
CA ALA A 47 -13.60 -17.77 -1.45
C ALA A 47 -12.64 -16.69 -1.96
N VAL A 48 -12.70 -16.25 -3.24
CA VAL A 48 -11.93 -15.07 -3.71
C VAL A 48 -12.41 -13.81 -2.99
N GLN A 49 -13.72 -13.63 -2.84
CA GLN A 49 -14.27 -12.48 -2.11
C GLN A 49 -13.79 -12.47 -0.65
N ALA A 50 -13.73 -13.64 -0.01
CA ALA A 50 -13.19 -13.78 1.34
C ALA A 50 -11.70 -13.41 1.42
N LEU A 51 -10.89 -13.79 0.43
CA LEU A 51 -9.47 -13.39 0.35
C LEU A 51 -9.30 -11.88 0.17
N ILE A 52 -10.13 -11.27 -0.70
CA ILE A 52 -10.17 -9.82 -0.88
C ILE A 52 -10.56 -9.15 0.44
N ALA A 53 -11.65 -9.60 1.07
CA ALA A 53 -12.15 -9.05 2.33
C ALA A 53 -11.11 -9.17 3.46
N LEU A 54 -10.45 -10.33 3.60
CA LEU A 54 -9.38 -10.55 4.56
C LEU A 54 -8.21 -9.59 4.31
N THR A 55 -7.78 -9.47 3.05
CA THR A 55 -6.68 -8.58 2.68
C THR A 55 -7.02 -7.12 2.96
N LEU A 56 -8.23 -6.68 2.62
CA LEU A 56 -8.71 -5.34 2.91
C LEU A 56 -8.81 -5.12 4.42
N PHE A 57 -9.32 -6.09 5.19
CA PHE A 57 -9.41 -6.03 6.65
C PHE A 57 -8.03 -5.80 7.29
N VAL A 58 -7.04 -6.64 6.94
CA VAL A 58 -5.66 -6.48 7.43
C VAL A 58 -5.07 -5.14 6.96
N ASN A 59 -5.35 -4.72 5.72
CA ASN A 59 -4.95 -3.41 5.19
C ASN A 59 -5.62 -2.22 5.89
N ARG A 60 -6.79 -2.37 6.51
CA ARG A 60 -7.38 -1.31 7.33
C ARG A 60 -6.79 -1.34 8.73
N MET A 61 -6.67 -2.53 9.30
CA MET A 61 -6.22 -2.74 10.67
C MET A 61 -4.84 -2.13 10.92
N HIS A 62 -3.88 -2.36 10.02
CA HIS A 62 -2.50 -1.90 10.26
C HIS A 62 -2.37 -0.38 10.39
N ARG A 63 -3.24 0.39 9.73
CA ARG A 63 -3.18 1.86 9.71
C ARG A 63 -3.40 2.46 11.10
N HIS A 64 -4.17 1.77 11.93
CA HIS A 64 -4.53 2.25 13.27
C HIS A 64 -3.42 2.10 14.31
N TYR A 65 -2.41 1.28 14.06
CA TYR A 65 -1.23 1.19 14.92
C TYR A 65 -0.50 2.52 15.05
N SER A 66 -0.41 3.28 13.95
CA SER A 66 0.21 4.60 13.94
C SER A 66 -0.53 5.60 14.84
N LEU A 67 -1.86 5.50 14.93
CA LEU A 67 -2.68 6.33 15.83
C LEU A 67 -2.39 5.97 17.30
N GLY A 68 -2.33 4.68 17.62
CA GLY A 68 -2.00 4.21 18.97
C GLY A 68 -0.64 4.71 19.45
N LEU A 69 0.37 4.73 18.57
CA LEU A 69 1.68 5.28 18.90
C LEU A 69 1.67 6.81 18.98
N ALA A 70 1.01 7.49 18.05
CA ALA A 70 0.98 8.95 17.98
C ALA A 70 0.30 9.60 19.19
N TYR A 71 -0.80 9.01 19.68
CA TYR A 71 -1.58 9.55 20.80
C TYR A 71 -1.34 8.83 22.13
N GLY A 72 -0.86 7.59 22.11
CA GLY A 72 -0.60 6.80 23.31
C GLY A 72 0.75 7.11 23.97
N ASP A 73 1.76 7.53 23.19
CA ASP A 73 3.06 7.95 23.71
C ASP A 73 3.07 9.48 23.94
N ARG A 74 3.11 9.88 25.22
CA ARG A 74 3.09 11.29 25.63
C ARG A 74 4.28 12.08 25.09
N GLU A 75 5.47 11.48 25.02
CA GLU A 75 6.67 12.17 24.53
C GLU A 75 6.60 12.40 23.03
N VAL A 76 6.16 11.38 22.29
CA VAL A 76 5.95 11.47 20.84
C VAL A 76 4.85 12.49 20.52
N PHE A 77 3.74 12.45 21.24
CA PHE A 77 2.66 13.41 21.06
C PHE A 77 3.12 14.84 21.33
N ALA A 78 3.82 15.09 22.45
CA ALA A 78 4.32 16.41 22.80
C ALA A 78 5.27 16.97 21.73
N ARG A 79 6.12 16.12 21.14
CA ARG A 79 7.07 16.51 20.09
C ARG A 79 6.40 16.96 18.79
N HIS A 80 5.25 16.39 18.45
CA HIS A 80 4.57 16.63 17.17
C HIS A 80 3.11 17.10 17.33
N ARG A 81 2.78 17.70 18.50
CA ARG A 81 1.41 18.03 18.92
C ARG A 81 0.61 18.77 17.85
N ALA A 82 1.16 19.83 17.28
CA ALA A 82 0.47 20.62 16.26
C ALA A 82 0.08 19.76 15.05
N ILE A 83 1.00 18.90 14.59
CA ILE A 83 0.73 18.02 13.45
C ILE A 83 -0.35 17.00 13.81
N PHE A 84 -0.25 16.33 14.96
CA PHE A 84 -1.24 15.33 15.36
C PHE A 84 -2.64 15.91 15.65
N VAL A 85 -2.74 17.18 16.05
CA VAL A 85 -4.04 17.85 16.24
C VAL A 85 -4.65 18.30 14.91
N TRP A 86 -3.85 18.89 14.02
CA TRP A 86 -4.38 19.49 12.78
C TRP A 86 -4.54 18.50 11.64
N THR A 87 -3.73 17.43 11.57
CA THR A 87 -3.80 16.48 10.45
C THR A 87 -5.18 15.82 10.32
N PRO A 88 -5.84 15.35 11.39
CA PRO A 88 -7.21 14.82 11.29
C PRO A 88 -8.20 15.83 10.71
N VAL A 89 -8.09 17.11 11.10
CA VAL A 89 -8.96 18.17 10.59
C VAL A 89 -8.71 18.40 9.10
N VAL A 90 -7.45 18.55 8.69
CA VAL A 90 -7.08 18.74 7.28
C VAL A 90 -7.48 17.53 6.44
N ALA A 91 -7.19 16.32 6.90
CA ALA A 91 -7.58 15.09 6.22
C ALA A 91 -9.10 14.99 6.06
N LEU A 92 -9.87 15.36 7.09
CA LEU A 92 -11.33 15.39 7.02
C LEU A 92 -11.80 16.39 5.96
N LEU A 93 -11.25 17.61 5.93
CA LEU A 93 -11.59 18.62 4.94
C LEU A 93 -11.27 18.17 3.51
N LEU A 94 -10.18 17.42 3.31
CA LEU A 94 -9.81 16.88 2.00
C LEU A 94 -10.76 15.76 1.52
N VAL A 95 -11.30 14.94 2.42
CA VAL A 95 -12.20 13.83 2.05
C VAL A 95 -13.69 14.18 2.11
N ALA A 96 -14.07 15.21 2.87
CA ALA A 96 -15.44 15.65 3.01
C ALA A 96 -16.16 15.89 1.67
N PRO A 97 -15.52 16.45 0.63
CA PRO A 97 -16.11 16.56 -0.71
C PRO A 97 -16.62 15.22 -1.27
N GLY A 98 -15.90 14.12 -1.02
CA GLY A 98 -16.26 12.77 -1.48
C GLY A 98 -17.54 12.21 -0.85
N VAL A 99 -17.95 12.76 0.30
CA VAL A 99 -19.21 12.43 0.98
C VAL A 99 -20.28 13.47 0.64
N ALA A 100 -19.90 14.75 0.63
CA ALA A 100 -20.82 15.87 0.52
C ALA A 100 -21.38 16.09 -0.90
N TYR A 101 -20.66 15.71 -1.96
CA TYR A 101 -21.11 15.99 -3.34
C TYR A 101 -22.46 15.32 -3.67
N HIS A 102 -22.82 14.23 -2.98
CA HIS A 102 -24.09 13.54 -3.14
C HIS A 102 -25.30 14.37 -2.69
N ALA A 103 -25.10 15.30 -1.75
CA ALA A 103 -26.16 16.18 -1.26
C ALA A 103 -26.41 17.38 -2.20
N LEU A 104 -25.57 17.59 -3.22
CA LEU A 104 -25.67 18.72 -4.13
C LEU A 104 -26.46 18.39 -5.41
N PRO A 105 -27.25 19.34 -5.92
CA PRO A 105 -27.89 19.20 -7.23
C PRO A 105 -26.84 19.05 -8.34
N TYR A 106 -27.25 18.46 -9.47
CA TYR A 106 -26.39 18.40 -10.65
C TYR A 106 -26.07 19.83 -11.13
N GLY A 107 -24.78 20.10 -11.35
CA GLY A 107 -24.29 21.43 -11.71
C GLY A 107 -22.78 21.56 -11.55
N SER A 108 -22.26 22.75 -11.85
CA SER A 108 -20.81 23.06 -11.81
C SER A 108 -20.18 22.78 -10.44
N ALA A 109 -20.86 23.14 -9.35
CA ALA A 109 -20.38 22.92 -7.98
C ALA A 109 -20.18 21.44 -7.65
N ARG A 110 -21.16 20.58 -8.00
CA ARG A 110 -21.04 19.13 -7.81
C ARG A 110 -19.92 18.55 -8.67
N THR A 111 -19.81 18.97 -9.93
CA THR A 111 -18.73 18.54 -10.83
C THR A 111 -17.35 18.92 -10.28
N ALA A 112 -17.19 20.14 -9.75
CA ALA A 112 -15.94 20.60 -9.16
C ALA A 112 -15.53 19.76 -7.94
N LEU A 113 -16.47 19.45 -7.04
CA LEU A 113 -16.19 18.63 -5.85
C LEU A 113 -15.85 17.18 -6.21
N VAL A 114 -16.55 16.60 -7.19
CA VAL A 114 -16.22 15.28 -7.72
C VAL A 114 -14.80 15.28 -8.30
N ALA A 115 -14.46 16.27 -9.13
CA ALA A 115 -13.12 16.37 -9.72
C ALA A 115 -12.02 16.51 -8.66
N PHE A 116 -12.25 17.36 -7.65
CA PHE A 116 -11.34 17.52 -6.52
C PHE A 116 -11.15 16.19 -5.75
N TYR A 117 -12.24 15.50 -5.42
CA TYR A 117 -12.18 14.24 -4.71
C TYR A 117 -11.52 13.12 -5.53
N SER A 118 -11.78 13.05 -6.85
CA SER A 118 -11.08 12.15 -7.77
C SER A 118 -9.56 12.39 -7.75
N LEU A 119 -9.14 13.66 -7.76
CA LEU A 119 -7.72 14.02 -7.67
C LEU A 119 -7.11 13.58 -6.35
N VAL A 120 -7.76 13.88 -5.22
CA VAL A 120 -7.29 13.45 -3.89
C VAL A 120 -7.17 11.93 -3.80
N THR A 121 -8.16 11.20 -4.32
CA THR A 121 -8.16 9.73 -4.35
C THR A 121 -7.05 9.18 -5.23
N ALA A 122 -6.83 9.76 -6.41
CA ALA A 122 -5.75 9.35 -7.32
C ALA A 122 -4.37 9.59 -6.70
N VAL A 123 -4.13 10.77 -6.13
CA VAL A 123 -2.90 11.11 -5.39
C VAL A 123 -2.71 10.16 -4.22
N SER A 124 -3.76 9.88 -3.45
CA SER A 124 -3.71 8.91 -2.36
C SER A 124 -3.33 7.52 -2.86
N GLY A 125 -3.85 7.07 -4.01
CA GLY A 125 -3.50 5.78 -4.61
C GLY A 125 -2.03 5.70 -5.00
N VAL A 126 -1.49 6.72 -5.68
CA VAL A 126 -0.06 6.81 -6.01
C VAL A 126 0.80 6.82 -4.74
N TRP A 127 0.38 7.57 -3.74
CA TRP A 127 1.09 7.64 -2.47
C TRP A 127 1.07 6.31 -1.70
N GLN A 128 -0.03 5.54 -1.73
CA GLN A 128 -0.09 4.18 -1.17
C GLN A 128 0.99 3.28 -1.79
N VAL A 129 1.12 3.30 -3.12
CA VAL A 129 2.13 2.49 -3.82
C VAL A 129 3.53 2.92 -3.41
N TYR A 130 3.81 4.22 -3.44
CA TYR A 130 5.09 4.77 -2.98
C TYR A 130 5.41 4.37 -1.54
N HIS A 131 4.45 4.52 -0.62
CA HIS A 131 4.61 4.18 0.79
C HIS A 131 4.91 2.69 0.98
N THR A 132 4.16 1.83 0.30
CA THR A 132 4.37 0.37 0.33
C THR A 132 5.79 0.01 -0.12
N ILE A 133 6.25 0.59 -1.24
CA ILE A 133 7.63 0.36 -1.73
C ILE A 133 8.67 0.91 -0.75
N MET A 134 8.45 2.09 -0.19
CA MET A 134 9.36 2.68 0.77
C MET A 134 9.45 1.90 2.08
N GLN A 135 8.39 1.21 2.49
CA GLN A 135 8.44 0.27 3.62
C GLN A 135 9.35 -0.92 3.31
N LYS A 136 9.17 -1.57 2.14
CA LYS A 136 10.04 -2.69 1.71
C LYS A 136 11.50 -2.25 1.66
N TYR A 137 11.74 -1.09 1.08
CA TYR A 137 13.06 -0.47 1.08
C TYR A 137 13.60 -0.26 2.49
N GLY A 138 12.78 0.25 3.42
CA GLY A 138 13.13 0.42 4.83
C GLY A 138 13.61 -0.88 5.49
N PHE A 139 12.90 -2.00 5.27
CA PHE A 139 13.33 -3.30 5.78
C PHE A 139 14.66 -3.75 5.17
N LEU A 140 14.84 -3.62 3.85
CA LEU A 140 16.11 -3.94 3.19
C LEU A 140 17.28 -3.09 3.76
N ARG A 141 17.01 -1.82 4.09
CA ARG A 141 17.98 -0.91 4.72
C ARG A 141 18.36 -1.32 6.13
N ILE A 142 17.45 -1.89 6.92
CA ILE A 142 17.79 -2.41 8.25
C ILE A 142 18.80 -3.55 8.11
N TYR A 143 18.59 -4.50 7.19
CA TYR A 143 19.55 -5.58 6.96
C TYR A 143 20.90 -5.05 6.49
N SER A 144 20.89 -4.11 5.54
CA SER A 144 22.11 -3.48 5.02
C SER A 144 22.89 -2.73 6.09
N SER A 145 22.19 -1.98 6.95
CA SER A 145 22.79 -1.29 8.09
C SER A 145 23.44 -2.26 9.08
N LYS A 146 22.86 -3.45 9.29
CA LYS A 146 23.43 -4.49 10.16
C LYS A 146 24.65 -5.19 9.54
N LEU A 147 24.72 -5.26 8.22
CA LEU A 147 25.85 -5.85 7.49
C LEU A 147 27.00 -4.86 7.30
N GLY A 148 26.75 -3.56 7.43
CA GLY A 148 27.75 -2.51 7.23
C GLY A 148 28.05 -2.20 5.76
N HIS A 149 27.27 -2.71 4.82
CA HIS A 149 27.38 -2.41 3.38
C HIS A 149 25.99 -2.24 2.74
N GLY A 150 25.97 -1.85 1.46
CA GLY A 150 24.74 -1.65 0.67
C GLY A 150 24.47 -0.17 0.40
N GLU A 151 24.37 0.18 -0.88
CA GLU A 151 24.18 1.56 -1.34
C GLU A 151 22.69 1.94 -1.32
N ALA A 152 22.33 2.87 -0.43
CA ALA A 152 20.94 3.30 -0.20
C ALA A 152 20.23 3.79 -1.48
N ARG A 153 20.95 4.41 -2.41
CA ARG A 153 20.41 4.90 -3.69
C ARG A 153 20.10 3.74 -4.64
N VAL A 154 21.01 2.77 -4.76
CA VAL A 154 20.86 1.59 -5.62
C VAL A 154 19.68 0.75 -5.16
N GLU A 155 19.60 0.46 -3.88
CA GLU A 155 18.51 -0.33 -3.29
C GLU A 155 17.16 0.35 -3.47
N ARG A 156 17.09 1.68 -3.33
CA ARG A 156 15.84 2.40 -3.59
C ARG A 156 15.43 2.28 -5.06
N HIS A 157 16.36 2.52 -5.98
CA HIS A 157 16.08 2.43 -7.41
C HIS A 157 15.78 1.00 -7.87
N LEU A 158 16.35 -0.03 -7.22
CA LEU A 158 16.00 -1.42 -7.46
C LEU A 158 14.50 -1.68 -7.27
N PHE A 159 13.89 -1.18 -6.18
CA PHE A 159 12.45 -1.38 -5.99
C PHE A 159 11.61 -0.57 -6.98
N PHE A 160 11.97 0.70 -7.22
CA PHE A 160 11.20 1.55 -8.15
C PHE A 160 11.34 1.10 -9.61
N SER A 161 12.47 0.53 -10.01
CA SER A 161 12.66 0.03 -11.36
C SER A 161 11.78 -1.19 -11.64
N TRP A 162 11.71 -2.14 -10.71
CA TRP A 162 10.79 -3.27 -10.81
C TRP A 162 9.32 -2.85 -10.70
N LEU A 163 8.99 -1.84 -9.88
CA LEU A 163 7.64 -1.26 -9.88
C LEU A 163 7.28 -0.69 -11.26
N ALA A 164 8.20 0.01 -11.94
CA ALA A 164 7.95 0.54 -13.28
C ALA A 164 7.68 -0.59 -14.30
N VAL A 165 8.43 -1.70 -14.21
CA VAL A 165 8.17 -2.91 -15.02
C VAL A 165 6.79 -3.49 -14.72
N VAL A 166 6.40 -3.60 -13.44
CA VAL A 166 5.06 -4.08 -13.06
C VAL A 166 3.96 -3.19 -13.61
N ILE A 167 4.11 -1.87 -13.53
CA ILE A 167 3.12 -0.91 -14.05
C ILE A 167 3.01 -1.02 -15.56
N ALA A 168 4.12 -0.93 -16.29
CA ALA A 168 4.13 -1.01 -17.76
C ALA A 168 3.64 -2.37 -18.27
N GLY A 169 4.11 -3.46 -17.65
CA GLY A 169 3.71 -4.82 -18.00
C GLY A 169 2.23 -5.10 -17.72
N SER A 170 1.72 -4.65 -16.57
CA SER A 170 0.29 -4.77 -16.24
C SER A 170 -0.56 -3.93 -17.17
N ALA A 171 -0.18 -2.67 -17.42
CA ALA A 171 -0.91 -1.80 -18.33
C ALA A 171 -0.96 -2.38 -19.76
N PHE A 172 0.14 -2.96 -20.25
CA PHE A 172 0.16 -3.67 -21.52
C PHE A 172 -0.77 -4.90 -21.54
N ARG A 173 -0.65 -5.78 -20.54
CA ARG A 173 -1.42 -7.04 -20.43
C ARG A 173 -2.92 -6.79 -20.33
N TYR A 174 -3.33 -5.81 -19.53
CA TYR A 174 -4.75 -5.57 -19.21
C TYR A 174 -5.38 -4.43 -20.01
N ALA A 175 -4.69 -3.86 -21.02
CA ALA A 175 -5.22 -2.76 -21.82
C ALA A 175 -6.59 -3.05 -22.46
N GLY A 176 -6.76 -4.27 -23.01
CA GLY A 176 -8.03 -4.69 -23.63
C GLY A 176 -9.19 -4.83 -22.64
N MET A 177 -8.89 -5.03 -21.36
CA MET A 177 -9.87 -5.16 -20.28
C MET A 177 -10.11 -3.84 -19.54
N GLY A 178 -9.40 -2.77 -19.91
CA GLY A 178 -9.36 -1.53 -19.13
C GLY A 178 -10.74 -0.88 -18.95
N ALA A 179 -11.57 -0.86 -20.00
CA ALA A 179 -12.94 -0.33 -19.90
C ALA A 179 -13.76 -1.07 -18.85
N ARG A 180 -13.59 -2.39 -18.80
CA ARG A 180 -14.30 -3.26 -17.85
C ARG A 180 -13.78 -3.06 -16.43
N ILE A 181 -12.46 -3.03 -16.24
CA ILE A 181 -11.84 -2.73 -14.94
C ILE A 181 -12.34 -1.39 -14.39
N ILE A 182 -12.38 -0.36 -15.25
CA ILE A 182 -12.87 0.97 -14.86
C ILE A 182 -14.37 0.93 -14.55
N SER A 183 -15.17 0.13 -15.26
CA SER A 183 -16.63 0.01 -15.03
C SER A 183 -17.01 -0.49 -13.63
N TYR A 184 -16.14 -1.29 -13.00
CA TYR A 184 -16.33 -1.75 -11.62
C TYR A 184 -15.92 -0.70 -10.57
N GLY A 185 -15.16 0.30 -10.99
CA GLY A 185 -14.76 1.39 -10.13
C GLY A 185 -15.85 2.44 -9.96
N PRO A 186 -15.65 3.36 -9.00
CA PRO A 186 -16.61 4.42 -8.73
C PRO A 186 -16.76 5.36 -9.95
N PRO A 187 -17.91 6.02 -10.15
CA PRO A 187 -18.14 6.96 -11.26
C PRO A 187 -17.00 7.98 -11.49
N GLU A 188 -16.33 8.34 -10.42
CA GLU A 188 -15.19 9.26 -10.29
C GLU A 188 -13.98 8.89 -11.11
N ILE A 189 -13.79 7.61 -11.45
CA ILE A 189 -12.66 7.13 -12.26
C ILE A 189 -13.05 6.85 -13.72
N GLN A 190 -14.33 7.01 -14.09
CA GLN A 190 -14.82 6.70 -15.44
C GLN A 190 -14.17 7.58 -16.52
N PHE A 191 -13.67 8.77 -16.16
CA PHE A 191 -12.92 9.62 -17.09
C PHE A 191 -11.65 8.96 -17.64
N LEU A 192 -11.10 7.96 -16.93
CA LEU A 192 -9.93 7.19 -17.37
C LEU A 192 -10.20 6.40 -18.66
N THR A 193 -11.46 6.11 -18.97
CA THR A 193 -11.84 5.41 -20.22
C THR A 193 -11.38 6.15 -21.47
N ARG A 194 -11.28 7.48 -21.42
CA ARG A 194 -10.78 8.33 -22.52
C ARG A 194 -9.32 8.05 -22.88
N TRP A 195 -8.55 7.50 -21.95
CA TRP A 195 -7.13 7.25 -22.11
C TRP A 195 -6.81 5.81 -22.54
N LEU A 196 -7.82 4.92 -22.58
CA LEU A 196 -7.63 3.51 -22.94
C LEU A 196 -6.97 3.30 -24.31
N PRO A 197 -7.29 4.06 -25.38
CA PRO A 197 -6.64 3.89 -26.68
C PRO A 197 -5.12 4.11 -26.64
N TYR A 198 -4.65 4.94 -25.70
CA TYR A 198 -3.23 5.27 -25.54
C TYR A 198 -2.50 4.32 -24.59
N LEU A 199 -3.22 3.51 -23.80
CA LEU A 199 -2.63 2.71 -22.74
C LEU A 199 -1.65 1.67 -23.28
N LYS A 200 -2.04 0.90 -24.31
CA LYS A 200 -1.19 -0.13 -24.92
C LYS A 200 0.07 0.45 -25.58
N PRO A 201 -0.01 1.46 -26.48
CA PRO A 201 1.19 2.04 -27.09
C PRO A 201 2.10 2.73 -26.05
N ALA A 202 1.54 3.45 -25.07
CA ALA A 202 2.33 4.04 -24.00
C ALA A 202 3.05 2.96 -23.17
N SER A 203 2.36 1.86 -22.86
CA SER A 203 2.95 0.74 -22.11
C SER A 203 4.11 0.09 -22.87
N LEU A 204 3.97 -0.13 -24.18
CA LEU A 204 5.05 -0.65 -25.02
C LEU A 204 6.26 0.30 -25.05
N ALA A 205 6.01 1.60 -25.24
CA ALA A 205 7.08 2.61 -25.25
C ALA A 205 7.83 2.68 -23.91
N LEU A 206 7.14 2.42 -22.79
CA LEU A 206 7.72 2.46 -21.45
C LEU A 206 8.34 1.12 -21.01
N LEU A 207 7.91 -0.02 -21.56
CA LEU A 207 8.35 -1.33 -21.07
C LEU A 207 9.83 -1.58 -21.32
N ALA A 208 10.33 -1.28 -22.52
CA ALA A 208 11.75 -1.43 -22.85
C ALA A 208 12.68 -0.59 -21.95
N PRO A 209 12.47 0.73 -21.77
CA PRO A 209 13.30 1.50 -20.85
C PRO A 209 13.10 1.07 -19.39
N ALA A 210 11.91 0.64 -18.97
CA ALA A 210 11.69 0.10 -17.62
C ALA A 210 12.49 -1.19 -17.38
N LEU A 211 12.52 -2.10 -18.35
CA LEU A 211 13.32 -3.33 -18.27
C LEU A 211 14.82 -3.04 -18.26
N GLY A 212 15.31 -2.11 -19.10
CA GLY A 212 16.71 -1.68 -19.07
C GLY A 212 17.10 -1.06 -17.72
N TYR A 213 16.23 -0.21 -17.17
CA TYR A 213 16.41 0.40 -15.86
C TYR A 213 16.39 -0.64 -14.72
N ALA A 214 15.48 -1.61 -14.77
CA ALA A 214 15.42 -2.71 -13.80
C ALA A 214 16.65 -3.63 -13.89
N GLY A 215 17.06 -3.99 -15.11
CA GLY A 215 18.26 -4.79 -15.36
C GLY A 215 19.51 -4.12 -14.82
N TRP A 216 19.70 -2.83 -15.10
CA TRP A 216 20.85 -2.06 -14.61
C TRP A 216 20.94 -2.02 -13.09
N PHE A 217 19.85 -1.65 -12.40
CA PHE A 217 19.85 -1.57 -10.94
C PHE A 217 19.92 -2.94 -10.26
N THR A 218 19.37 -3.98 -10.89
CA THR A 218 19.53 -5.37 -10.41
C THR A 218 20.97 -5.82 -10.54
N TRP A 219 21.60 -5.60 -11.69
CA TRP A 219 23.02 -5.90 -11.90
C TRP A 219 23.90 -5.15 -10.90
N LYS A 220 23.75 -3.82 -10.79
CA LYS A 220 24.53 -3.00 -9.86
C LYS A 220 24.35 -3.45 -8.40
N TRP A 221 23.12 -3.78 -8.00
CA TRP A 221 22.86 -4.30 -6.66
C TRP A 221 23.52 -5.67 -6.44
N LEU A 222 23.34 -6.61 -7.37
CA LEU A 222 23.95 -7.95 -7.27
C LEU A 222 25.48 -7.89 -7.27
N SER A 223 26.10 -7.06 -8.10
CA SER A 223 27.56 -6.87 -8.09
C SER A 223 28.05 -6.43 -6.71
N CYS A 224 27.38 -5.45 -6.10
CA CYS A 224 27.70 -4.99 -4.75
C CYS A 224 27.51 -6.09 -3.70
N GLU A 225 26.44 -6.89 -3.80
CA GLU A 225 26.20 -8.00 -2.88
C GLU A 225 27.20 -9.14 -3.05
N LEU A 226 27.63 -9.44 -4.27
CA LEU A 226 28.62 -10.49 -4.57
C LEU A 226 30.01 -10.10 -4.06
N GLU A 227 30.44 -8.86 -4.29
CA GLU A 227 31.72 -8.34 -3.81
C GLU A 227 31.83 -8.34 -2.28
N ASN A 228 30.70 -8.15 -1.59
CA ASN A 228 30.65 -8.02 -0.13
C ASN A 228 29.99 -9.23 0.54
N TYR A 229 29.82 -10.35 -0.18
CA TYR A 229 29.03 -11.47 0.30
C TYR A 229 29.61 -12.06 1.59
N ARG A 230 28.72 -12.30 2.55
CA ARG A 230 28.99 -13.04 3.78
C ARG A 230 27.76 -13.92 4.10
N PRO A 231 27.91 -15.05 4.81
CA PRO A 231 26.76 -15.87 5.24
C PRO A 231 25.68 -15.06 5.97
N GLU A 232 26.07 -14.00 6.68
CA GLU A 232 25.16 -13.07 7.34
C GLU A 232 24.24 -12.32 6.37
N SER A 233 24.53 -12.30 5.08
CA SER A 233 23.75 -11.61 4.03
C SER A 233 22.49 -12.37 3.63
N ILE A 234 22.38 -13.66 3.99
CA ILE A 234 21.23 -14.52 3.66
C ILE A 234 19.87 -13.86 3.97
N PRO A 235 19.62 -13.25 5.15
CA PRO A 235 18.34 -12.59 5.43
C PRO A 235 18.01 -11.46 4.46
N LYS A 236 19.01 -10.66 4.08
CA LYS A 236 18.86 -9.56 3.12
C LYS A 236 18.47 -10.10 1.74
N LEU A 237 19.18 -11.14 1.28
CA LEU A 237 18.94 -11.77 -0.02
C LEU A 237 17.56 -12.45 -0.06
N LEU A 238 17.18 -13.17 1.00
CA LEU A 238 15.86 -13.80 1.11
C LEU A 238 14.73 -12.76 1.16
N PHE A 239 14.92 -11.64 1.84
CA PHE A 239 13.95 -10.55 1.83
C PHE A 239 13.82 -9.92 0.43
N ALA A 240 14.94 -9.65 -0.25
CA ALA A 240 14.93 -9.13 -1.63
C ALA A 240 14.26 -10.11 -2.60
N LEU A 241 14.55 -11.41 -2.48
CA LEU A 241 13.91 -12.48 -3.24
C LEU A 241 12.40 -12.51 -2.99
N SER A 242 11.96 -12.40 -1.74
CA SER A 242 10.54 -12.35 -1.42
C SER A 242 9.84 -11.19 -2.13
N VAL A 243 10.41 -9.98 -2.11
CA VAL A 243 9.81 -8.83 -2.81
C VAL A 243 9.82 -9.05 -4.32
N ALA A 244 10.88 -9.62 -4.89
CA ALA A 244 10.91 -9.98 -6.32
C ALA A 244 9.80 -10.98 -6.68
N LEU A 245 9.55 -11.98 -5.83
CA LEU A 245 8.44 -12.93 -6.01
C LEU A 245 7.07 -12.26 -5.91
N ILE A 246 6.88 -11.30 -5.00
CA ILE A 246 5.66 -10.48 -4.95
C ILE A 246 5.47 -9.72 -6.28
N MET A 247 6.53 -9.12 -6.82
CA MET A 247 6.45 -8.43 -8.12
C MET A 247 6.12 -9.41 -9.25
N ALA A 248 6.66 -10.63 -9.21
CA ALA A 248 6.34 -11.69 -10.16
C ALA A 248 4.87 -12.14 -10.10
N CYS A 249 4.20 -12.06 -8.93
CA CYS A 249 2.77 -12.35 -8.83
C CYS A 249 1.91 -11.47 -9.74
N PHE A 250 2.33 -10.23 -10.07
CA PHE A 250 1.62 -9.37 -11.02
C PHE A 250 1.65 -9.89 -12.45
N ALA A 251 2.69 -10.64 -12.83
CA ALA A 251 2.76 -11.29 -14.13
C ALA A 251 1.76 -12.45 -14.24
N HIS A 252 1.47 -13.13 -13.12
CA HIS A 252 0.43 -14.14 -13.04
C HIS A 252 -0.97 -13.51 -13.07
N SER A 253 -1.25 -12.59 -12.15
CA SER A 253 -2.55 -11.91 -12.06
C SER A 253 -2.42 -10.57 -11.34
N LEU A 254 -3.03 -9.52 -11.92
CA LEU A 254 -3.05 -8.19 -11.29
C LEU A 254 -3.73 -8.24 -9.92
N LEU A 255 -4.84 -8.97 -9.80
CA LEU A 255 -5.56 -9.11 -8.55
C LEU A 255 -4.68 -9.79 -7.50
N VAL A 256 -4.05 -10.91 -7.84
CA VAL A 256 -3.19 -11.67 -6.91
C VAL A 256 -1.99 -10.82 -6.48
N GLY A 257 -1.34 -10.13 -7.42
CA GLY A 257 -0.24 -9.22 -7.12
C GLY A 257 -0.65 -8.12 -6.14
N VAL A 258 -1.80 -7.47 -6.36
CA VAL A 258 -2.34 -6.44 -5.45
C VAL A 258 -2.65 -7.03 -4.06
N LEU A 259 -3.29 -8.20 -4.01
CA LEU A 259 -3.66 -8.83 -2.73
C LEU A 259 -2.42 -9.22 -1.92
N VAL A 260 -1.46 -9.91 -2.55
CA VAL A 260 -0.21 -10.35 -1.94
C VAL A 260 0.63 -9.16 -1.48
N LEU A 261 0.80 -8.14 -2.32
CA LEU A 261 1.56 -6.93 -1.97
C LEU A 261 0.91 -6.18 -0.81
N GLY A 262 -0.41 -5.94 -0.89
CA GLY A 262 -1.16 -5.23 0.14
C GLY A 262 -1.17 -5.99 1.46
N PHE A 263 -1.43 -7.29 1.44
CA PHE A 263 -1.40 -8.12 2.65
C PHE A 263 -0.01 -8.11 3.29
N SER A 264 1.03 -8.37 2.49
CA SER A 264 2.42 -8.39 2.96
C SER A 264 2.79 -7.06 3.65
N HIS A 265 2.49 -5.93 3.00
CA HIS A 265 2.74 -4.61 3.56
C HIS A 265 2.08 -4.40 4.93
N ALA A 266 0.79 -4.67 5.02
CA ALA A 266 0.01 -4.47 6.23
C ALA A 266 0.44 -5.40 7.37
N PHE A 267 0.71 -6.66 7.05
CA PHE A 267 1.10 -7.68 8.03
C PHE A 267 2.51 -7.42 8.56
N GLU A 268 3.48 -7.18 7.68
CA GLU A 268 4.85 -6.80 8.05
C GLU A 268 4.88 -5.60 8.99
N TYR A 269 4.12 -4.56 8.67
CA TYR A 269 4.04 -3.36 9.49
C TYR A 269 3.48 -3.69 10.88
N SER A 270 2.40 -4.46 10.93
CA SER A 270 1.79 -4.88 12.20
C SER A 270 2.79 -5.67 13.06
N VAL A 271 3.55 -6.59 12.47
CA VAL A 271 4.60 -7.34 13.17
C VAL A 271 5.69 -6.40 13.67
N PHE A 272 6.19 -5.52 12.81
CA PHE A 272 7.24 -4.55 13.16
C PHE A 272 6.83 -3.65 14.32
N VAL A 273 5.64 -3.05 14.27
CA VAL A 273 5.14 -2.18 15.34
C VAL A 273 4.96 -2.94 16.64
N ASN A 274 4.44 -4.16 16.60
CA ASN A 274 4.26 -4.94 17.81
C ASN A 274 5.61 -5.33 18.44
N VAL A 275 6.60 -5.73 17.64
CA VAL A 275 7.97 -5.99 18.13
C VAL A 275 8.57 -4.74 18.77
N TYR A 276 8.39 -3.58 18.14
CA TYR A 276 8.81 -2.29 18.70
C TYR A 276 8.10 -1.98 20.02
N ALA A 277 6.78 -2.11 20.07
CA ALA A 277 5.97 -1.83 21.25
C ALA A 277 6.29 -2.77 22.42
N GLN A 278 6.54 -4.05 22.14
CA GLN A 278 6.99 -5.02 23.14
C GLN A 278 8.34 -4.62 23.73
N ARG A 279 9.30 -4.21 22.89
CA ARG A 279 10.64 -3.79 23.35
C ARG A 279 10.62 -2.48 24.13
N LYS A 280 9.80 -1.50 23.71
CA LYS A 280 9.76 -0.17 24.32
C LYS A 280 8.85 -0.09 25.54
N TYR A 281 7.70 -0.76 25.51
CA TYR A 281 6.63 -0.60 26.51
C TYR A 281 6.28 -1.90 27.26
N GLY A 282 6.86 -3.05 26.90
CA GLY A 282 6.56 -4.33 27.55
C GLY A 282 5.16 -4.89 27.24
N VAL A 283 4.48 -4.39 26.21
CA VAL A 283 3.11 -4.80 25.86
C VAL A 283 3.13 -6.14 25.11
N LYS A 284 2.16 -7.03 25.42
CA LYS A 284 2.01 -8.33 24.74
C LYS A 284 1.37 -8.18 23.35
N LEU A 285 1.90 -8.91 22.37
CA LEU A 285 1.51 -8.92 20.95
C LEU A 285 -0.01 -9.01 20.71
N GLY A 286 -0.72 -9.83 21.49
CA GLY A 286 -2.15 -10.13 21.26
C GLY A 286 -3.11 -8.99 21.60
N ALA A 287 -2.77 -8.13 22.57
CA ALA A 287 -3.68 -7.07 23.03
C ALA A 287 -3.84 -5.96 21.98
N THR A 288 -2.73 -5.55 21.34
CA THR A 288 -2.74 -4.53 20.28
C THR A 288 -3.46 -5.01 19.03
N PHE A 289 -3.29 -6.29 18.67
CA PHE A 289 -3.97 -6.90 17.54
C PHE A 289 -5.49 -6.94 17.74
N LEU A 290 -5.94 -7.37 18.92
CA LEU A 290 -7.37 -7.43 19.25
C LEU A 290 -8.02 -6.04 19.24
N GLY A 291 -7.38 -5.04 19.84
CA GLY A 291 -7.89 -3.66 19.85
C GLY A 291 -8.07 -3.08 18.44
N ASN A 292 -7.09 -3.28 17.55
CA ASN A 292 -7.18 -2.80 16.17
C ASN A 292 -8.19 -3.61 15.35
N ALA A 293 -8.30 -4.92 15.58
CA ALA A 293 -9.30 -5.76 14.92
C ALA A 293 -10.72 -5.33 15.29
N LEU A 294 -10.97 -5.03 16.57
CA LEU A 294 -12.26 -4.49 17.04
C LEU A 294 -12.57 -3.13 16.42
N LEU A 295 -11.58 -2.24 16.29
CA LEU A 295 -11.79 -0.92 15.68
C LEU A 295 -12.14 -1.03 14.18
N VAL A 296 -11.50 -1.94 13.44
CA VAL A 296 -11.88 -2.21 12.05
C VAL A 296 -13.25 -2.86 11.96
N ALA A 297 -13.55 -3.84 12.81
CA ALA A 297 -14.86 -4.49 12.85
C ALA A 297 -15.97 -3.47 13.15
N LEU A 298 -15.72 -2.52 14.06
CA LEU A 298 -16.62 -1.40 14.33
C LEU A 298 -16.80 -0.51 13.10
N MET A 299 -15.73 -0.13 12.41
CA MET A 299 -15.81 0.73 11.23
C MET A 299 -16.48 0.04 10.03
N LEU A 300 -16.25 -1.25 9.84
CA LEU A 300 -16.97 -2.07 8.85
C LEU A 300 -18.45 -2.22 9.24
N GLY A 301 -18.74 -2.43 10.52
CA GLY A 301 -20.10 -2.43 11.06
C GLY A 301 -20.82 -1.11 10.80
N LEU A 302 -20.17 0.04 11.07
CA LEU A 302 -20.68 1.37 10.77
C LEU A 302 -20.92 1.54 9.26
N THR A 303 -20.00 1.07 8.41
CA THR A 303 -20.17 1.12 6.95
C THR A 303 -21.40 0.33 6.50
N ASN A 304 -21.66 -0.85 7.10
CA ASN A 304 -22.88 -1.62 6.85
C ASN A 304 -24.15 -0.91 7.37
N VAL A 305 -24.08 -0.21 8.50
CA VAL A 305 -25.20 0.63 8.98
C VAL A 305 -25.52 1.74 7.97
N PHE A 306 -24.49 2.41 7.41
CA PHE A 306 -24.69 3.44 6.38
C PHE A 306 -25.10 2.88 5.01
N ALA A 307 -24.84 1.60 4.72
CA ALA A 307 -25.33 0.95 3.50
C ALA A 307 -26.87 0.86 3.45
N HIS A 308 -27.53 0.94 4.61
CA HIS A 308 -28.99 1.02 4.72
C HIS A 308 -29.54 2.47 4.74
N GLY A 309 -28.67 3.48 4.61
CA GLY A 309 -29.04 4.90 4.51
C GLY A 309 -28.95 5.47 3.10
N SER A 310 -29.16 6.78 2.96
CA SER A 310 -29.08 7.53 1.69
C SER A 310 -27.65 7.83 1.22
N VAL A 311 -26.63 7.45 1.98
CA VAL A 311 -25.21 7.58 1.62
C VAL A 311 -24.78 6.32 0.88
N ARG A 312 -24.27 6.46 -0.35
CA ARG A 312 -23.75 5.30 -1.08
C ARG A 312 -22.58 4.67 -0.30
N PRO A 313 -22.63 3.38 0.08
CA PRO A 313 -21.63 2.78 0.98
C PRO A 313 -20.19 2.86 0.45
N TRP A 314 -20.02 2.89 -0.88
CA TRP A 314 -18.72 3.04 -1.53
C TRP A 314 -18.06 4.40 -1.31
N GLY A 315 -18.82 5.51 -1.32
CA GLY A 315 -18.28 6.85 -1.11
C GLY A 315 -17.70 7.02 0.29
N LEU A 316 -18.42 6.52 1.30
CA LEU A 316 -17.96 6.55 2.69
C LEU A 316 -16.74 5.65 2.91
N LEU A 317 -16.73 4.45 2.33
CA LEU A 317 -15.61 3.52 2.47
C LEU A 317 -14.33 4.08 1.82
N ILE A 318 -14.44 4.71 0.65
CA ILE A 318 -13.28 5.36 -0.01
C ILE A 318 -12.87 6.60 0.79
N ALA A 319 -13.79 7.42 1.29
CA ALA A 319 -13.46 8.57 2.11
C ALA A 319 -12.72 8.15 3.38
N TYR A 320 -13.20 7.10 4.07
CA TYR A 320 -12.53 6.48 5.20
C TYR A 320 -11.14 5.93 4.82
N ALA A 321 -11.04 5.29 3.65
CA ALA A 321 -9.79 4.74 3.13
C ALA A 321 -8.73 5.81 2.89
N VAL A 322 -9.13 6.93 2.29
CA VAL A 322 -8.26 8.06 1.99
C VAL A 322 -7.90 8.76 3.29
N PHE A 323 -8.89 9.05 4.15
CA PHE A 323 -8.68 9.69 5.45
C PHE A 323 -7.67 8.93 6.31
N THR A 324 -7.92 7.65 6.58
CA THR A 324 -7.01 6.82 7.38
C THR A 324 -5.66 6.62 6.72
N GLY A 325 -5.62 6.57 5.37
CA GLY A 325 -4.37 6.53 4.61
C GLY A 325 -3.52 7.78 4.86
N LEU A 326 -4.09 8.97 4.67
CA LEU A 326 -3.40 10.24 4.87
C LEU A 326 -2.81 10.36 6.28
N LEU A 327 -3.59 10.01 7.31
CA LEU A 327 -3.10 10.01 8.69
C LEU A 327 -1.94 9.03 8.89
N HIS A 328 -2.14 7.78 8.46
CA HIS A 328 -1.15 6.73 8.62
C HIS A 328 0.19 7.10 7.99
N PHE A 329 0.18 7.61 6.75
CA PHE A 329 1.39 7.97 6.05
C PHE A 329 2.19 9.08 6.72
N LEU A 330 1.48 10.13 7.14
CA LEU A 330 2.12 11.28 7.78
C LEU A 330 2.70 10.85 9.12
N TYR A 331 1.93 10.07 9.89
CA TYR A 331 2.32 9.66 11.23
C TYR A 331 3.50 8.70 11.16
N ASP A 332 3.52 7.77 10.21
CA ASP A 332 4.67 6.91 9.97
C ASP A 332 5.93 7.69 9.62
N GLY A 333 5.79 8.74 8.81
CA GLY A 333 6.88 9.66 8.51
C GLY A 333 7.47 10.29 9.76
N LEU A 334 6.64 10.64 10.74
CA LEU A 334 7.07 11.27 12.00
C LEU A 334 7.59 10.25 13.03
N LEU A 335 6.97 9.08 13.11
CA LEU A 335 7.30 8.03 14.06
C LEU A 335 8.63 7.35 13.71
N TRP A 336 8.84 7.03 12.43
CA TRP A 336 9.92 6.13 12.01
C TRP A 336 11.08 6.83 11.31
N LYS A 337 10.88 8.00 10.67
CA LYS A 337 11.99 8.71 10.02
C LYS A 337 12.76 9.54 11.03
N VAL A 338 13.77 8.89 11.60
CA VAL A 338 14.83 9.50 12.41
C VAL A 338 15.75 10.31 11.50
N SER A 339 15.38 11.55 11.21
CA SER A 339 16.32 12.61 10.86
C SER A 339 15.77 13.93 11.42
N ARG A 340 16.43 14.39 12.49
CA ARG A 340 16.20 15.70 13.09
C ARG A 340 16.46 16.75 11.98
N GLY A 341 15.42 17.28 11.36
CA GLY A 341 15.51 18.54 10.61
C GLY A 341 14.97 18.63 9.18
N LYS A 342 14.39 17.58 8.56
CA LYS A 342 13.97 17.67 7.13
C LYS A 342 12.51 17.34 6.79
N ILE A 343 11.66 17.01 7.77
CA ILE A 343 10.26 16.64 7.49
C ILE A 343 9.40 17.87 7.15
N LEU A 344 9.68 19.03 7.74
CA LEU A 344 8.86 20.23 7.57
C LEU A 344 8.95 20.81 6.14
N LEU A 345 10.11 20.74 5.49
CA LEU A 345 10.26 21.25 4.12
C LEU A 345 9.60 20.35 3.06
N LEU A 346 9.55 19.02 3.23
CA LEU A 346 8.95 18.12 2.24
C LEU A 346 7.42 18.09 2.30
N ALA A 347 6.82 18.23 3.48
CA ALA A 347 5.38 18.33 3.62
C ALA A 347 4.85 19.69 3.10
N ILE A 348 5.60 20.78 3.28
CA ILE A 348 5.22 22.12 2.83
C ILE A 348 5.56 22.32 1.34
N ALA A 349 6.73 21.86 0.86
CA ALA A 349 7.10 21.98 -0.55
C ALA A 349 6.21 21.16 -1.49
N SER A 350 5.62 20.06 -1.01
CA SER A 350 4.63 19.29 -1.78
C SER A 350 3.29 20.01 -1.92
N CYS A 351 2.98 20.99 -1.05
CA CYS A 351 1.83 21.88 -1.21
C CYS A 351 2.16 23.15 -2.01
N ALA A 352 3.38 23.66 -1.94
CA ALA A 352 3.80 24.88 -2.65
C ALA A 352 4.10 24.65 -4.15
N ALA A 353 4.43 23.42 -4.55
CA ALA A 353 4.65 23.06 -5.97
C ALA A 353 3.36 22.99 -6.81
N LEU A 354 2.20 23.28 -6.21
CA LEU A 354 0.90 23.43 -6.90
C LEU A 354 0.44 24.90 -6.98
N SER A 355 1.30 25.85 -6.61
CA SER A 355 1.03 27.29 -6.65
C SER A 355 2.15 28.10 -7.33
N ALA A 356 2.89 27.49 -8.26
CA ALA A 356 3.86 28.18 -9.12
C ALA A 356 3.54 27.91 -10.60
#